data_AF-A0A800AJD5-F1
#
_entry.id   AF-A0A800AJD5-F1
#
_cell.length_a   1.000
_cell.length_b   1.000
_cell.length_c   1.000
_cell.angle_alpha   90.00
_cell.angle_beta   90.00
_cell.angle_gamma   90.00
#
_symmetry.space_group_name_H-M   'P 1'
#
loop_
_entity.id
_entity.type
_entity.pdbx_description
1 polymer ?
#
loop_
_entity_poly.entity_id
_entity_poly.type
_entity_poly.pdbx_seq_one_letter_code
_entity_poly.pdbx_strand_id
1 'polypeptide(L)'
;MSHKMSPIEELLNRLKRFALSVLEIADKLPNTCGARALGYQSADSAISVPQNFAEAQAASSRKHFIYCIEIAEREARETYVSLELIQMRKYLREDAPLPPYIPSYMRRTGGE
;
A
#
# COMPACT_ATOMS: atom_id res chain seq x y z
N MET A 1 11.84 31.13 -3.48
CA MET A 1 10.85 30.95 -2.40
C MET A 1 10.54 29.46 -2.31
N SER A 2 10.78 28.81 -1.18
CA SER A 2 10.45 27.37 -1.03
C SER A 2 8.94 27.23 -0.93
N HIS A 3 8.30 26.61 -1.93
CA HIS A 3 6.88 26.29 -1.85
C HIS A 3 6.70 25.21 -0.79
N LYS A 4 6.10 25.56 0.35
CA LYS A 4 5.83 24.63 1.43
C LYS A 4 4.61 23.81 1.04
N MET A 5 4.78 22.50 0.87
CA MET A 5 3.67 21.58 0.60
C MET A 5 2.65 21.62 1.74
N SER A 6 1.37 21.52 1.38
CA SER A 6 0.31 21.29 2.34
C SER A 6 0.43 19.89 2.98
N PRO A 7 -0.12 19.67 4.19
CA PRO A 7 -0.11 18.36 4.83
C PRO A 7 -0.73 17.24 3.98
N ILE A 8 -1.74 17.59 3.15
CA ILE A 8 -2.41 16.67 2.23
C ILE A 8 -1.48 16.23 1.10
N GLU A 9 -0.78 17.18 0.48
CA GLU A 9 0.20 16.89 -0.57
C GLU A 9 1.37 16.07 -0.05
N GLU A 10 1.81 16.35 1.18
CA GLU A 10 2.83 15.56 1.87
C GLU A 10 2.38 14.11 2.08
N LEU A 11 1.14 13.89 2.54
CA LEU A 11 0.58 12.55 2.71
C LEU A 11 0.48 11.81 1.37
N LEU A 12 -0.09 12.42 0.33
CA LEU A 12 -0.16 11.81 -0.99
C LEU A 12 1.23 11.42 -1.51
N ASN A 13 2.23 12.27 -1.31
CA ASN A 13 3.61 11.97 -1.70
C ASN A 13 4.21 10.81 -0.90
N ARG A 14 3.86 10.66 0.38
CA ARG A 14 4.25 9.49 1.19
C ARG A 14 3.59 8.21 0.66
N LEU A 15 2.30 8.26 0.29
CA LEU A 15 1.59 7.11 -0.29
C LEU A 15 2.16 6.71 -1.66
N LYS A 16 2.55 7.69 -2.49
CA LYS A 16 3.26 7.42 -3.76
C LYS A 16 4.61 6.75 -3.53
N ARG A 17 5.39 7.25 -2.56
CA ARG A 17 6.68 6.62 -2.20
C ARG A 17 6.50 5.20 -1.65
N PHE A 18 5.43 4.96 -0.88
CA PHE A 18 5.05 3.62 -0.47
C PHE A 18 4.81 2.70 -1.68
N ALA A 19 3.97 3.11 -2.64
CA ALA A 19 3.73 2.34 -3.85
C ALA A 19 5.01 2.05 -4.65
N LEU A 20 5.86 3.06 -4.84
CA LEU A 20 7.16 2.90 -5.52
C LEU A 20 8.07 1.89 -4.81
N SER A 21 8.14 1.91 -3.48
CA SER A 21 8.96 0.94 -2.74
C SER A 21 8.49 -0.50 -2.92
N VAL A 22 7.18 -0.71 -3.08
CA VAL A 22 6.61 -2.04 -3.36
C VAL A 22 6.90 -2.50 -4.78
N LEU A 23 6.86 -1.59 -5.75
CA LEU A 23 7.26 -1.88 -7.13
C LEU A 23 8.74 -2.28 -7.21
N GLU A 24 9.62 -1.57 -6.50
CA GLU A 24 11.04 -1.95 -6.43
C GLU A 24 11.28 -3.34 -5.81
N ILE A 25 10.41 -3.77 -4.90
CA ILE A 25 10.41 -5.13 -4.37
C ILE A 25 9.95 -6.12 -5.43
N ALA A 26 8.83 -5.84 -6.10
CA ALA A 26 8.25 -6.71 -7.13
C ALA A 26 9.23 -6.95 -8.29
N ASP A 27 9.96 -5.92 -8.72
CA ASP A 27 10.95 -5.99 -9.81
C ASP A 27 12.15 -6.88 -9.47
N LYS A 28 12.43 -7.11 -8.18
CA LYS A 28 13.56 -7.95 -7.72
C LYS A 28 13.17 -9.41 -7.52
N LEU A 29 11.89 -9.76 -7.70
CA LEU A 29 11.43 -11.12 -7.44
C LEU A 29 11.95 -12.10 -8.50
N PRO A 30 12.21 -13.36 -8.11
CA PRO A 30 12.69 -14.38 -9.05
C PRO A 30 11.61 -14.70 -10.09
N ASN A 31 12.03 -15.15 -11.28
CA ASN A 31 11.12 -15.43 -12.40
C ASN A 31 10.37 -16.78 -12.24
N THR A 32 9.63 -16.94 -11.15
CA THR A 32 8.79 -18.11 -10.87
C THR A 32 7.32 -17.74 -10.92
N CYS A 33 6.44 -18.73 -11.13
CA CYS A 33 4.99 -18.48 -11.17
C CYS A 33 4.47 -17.80 -9.88
N GLY A 34 4.84 -18.34 -8.71
CA GLY A 34 4.40 -17.79 -7.42
C GLY A 34 4.95 -16.39 -7.13
N ALA A 35 6.20 -16.12 -7.52
CA ALA A 35 6.80 -14.81 -7.36
C ALA A 35 6.15 -13.76 -8.27
N ARG A 36 5.86 -14.10 -9.54
CA ARG A 36 5.12 -13.20 -10.45
C ARG A 36 3.71 -12.89 -9.94
N ALA A 37 3.00 -13.90 -9.43
CA ALA A 37 1.66 -13.71 -8.88
C ALA A 37 1.67 -12.77 -7.67
N LEU A 38 2.60 -12.96 -6.72
CA LEU A 38 2.74 -12.11 -5.55
C LEU A 38 3.22 -10.69 -5.90
N GLY A 39 4.18 -10.56 -6.83
CA GLY A 39 4.65 -9.27 -7.30
C GLY A 39 3.56 -8.46 -7.99
N TYR A 40 2.71 -9.11 -8.79
CA TYR A 40 1.57 -8.45 -9.41
C TYR A 40 0.55 -7.97 -8.37
N GLN A 41 0.14 -8.84 -7.44
CA GLN A 41 -0.85 -8.45 -6.42
C GLN A 41 -0.33 -7.37 -5.46
N SER A 42 0.94 -7.45 -5.04
CA SER A 42 1.53 -6.41 -4.18
C SER A 42 1.64 -5.08 -4.92
N ALA A 43 2.06 -5.08 -6.19
CA ALA A 43 2.15 -3.88 -7.02
C ALA A 43 0.78 -3.22 -7.23
N ASP A 44 -0.22 -4.01 -7.63
CA ASP A 44 -1.56 -3.51 -7.96
C ASP A 44 -2.23 -2.88 -6.73
N SER A 45 -2.28 -3.61 -5.61
CA SER A 45 -2.83 -3.09 -4.35
C SER A 45 -2.07 -1.86 -3.85
N ALA A 46 -0.74 -1.84 -3.95
CA ALA A 46 0.06 -0.70 -3.48
C ALA A 46 -0.18 0.57 -4.32
N ILE A 47 -0.35 0.42 -5.64
CA ILE A 47 -0.71 1.53 -6.55
C ILE A 47 -2.12 2.06 -6.25
N SER A 48 -3.04 1.17 -5.90
CA SER A 48 -4.42 1.51 -5.57
C SER A 48 -4.54 2.44 -4.35
N VAL A 49 -3.60 2.36 -3.38
CA VAL A 49 -3.61 3.22 -2.18
C VAL A 49 -3.55 4.73 -2.49
N PRO A 50 -2.50 5.27 -3.15
CA PRO A 50 -2.46 6.70 -3.50
C PRO A 50 -3.54 7.11 -4.51
N GLN A 51 -4.02 6.19 -5.37
CA GLN A 51 -5.12 6.47 -6.30
C GLN A 51 -6.44 6.73 -5.56
N ASN A 52 -6.81 5.84 -4.63
CA ASN A 52 -8.01 6.00 -3.82
C ASN A 52 -7.91 7.18 -2.86
N PHE A 53 -6.72 7.47 -2.33
CA PHE A 53 -6.51 8.69 -1.56
C PHE A 53 -6.72 9.95 -2.42
N ALA A 54 -6.19 9.99 -3.65
CA ALA A 54 -6.43 11.12 -4.55
C ALA A 54 -7.92 11.29 -4.91
N GLU A 55 -8.64 10.19 -5.11
CA GLU A 55 -10.09 10.20 -5.33
C GLU A 55 -10.84 10.74 -4.10
N ALA A 56 -10.42 10.34 -2.89
CA ALA A 56 -10.98 10.88 -1.65
C ALA A 56 -10.82 12.41 -1.59
N GLN A 57 -9.67 12.94 -2.02
CA GLN A 57 -9.44 14.39 -2.07
C GLN A 57 -10.35 15.12 -3.07
N ALA A 58 -10.84 14.44 -4.10
CA ALA A 58 -11.78 14.95 -5.08
C ALA A 58 -13.26 14.68 -4.73
N ALA A 59 -13.53 14.01 -3.60
CA ALA A 59 -14.87 13.55 -3.26
C ALA A 59 -15.87 14.71 -3.04
N SER A 60 -17.02 14.63 -3.71
CA SER A 60 -18.11 15.61 -3.58
C SER A 60 -18.97 15.45 -2.33
N SER A 61 -18.75 14.40 -1.53
CA SER A 61 -19.51 14.14 -0.30
C SER A 61 -18.68 13.42 0.75
N ARG A 62 -19.05 13.59 2.03
CA ARG A 62 -18.44 12.86 3.15
C ARG A 62 -18.55 11.35 3.00
N LYS A 63 -19.68 10.85 2.46
CA LYS A 63 -19.87 9.42 2.22
C LYS A 63 -18.88 8.89 1.18
N HIS A 64 -18.71 9.62 0.08
CA HIS A 64 -17.74 9.23 -0.96
C HIS A 64 -16.31 9.30 -0.43
N PHE A 65 -15.97 10.37 0.30
CA PHE A 65 -14.66 10.50 0.96
C PHE A 65 -14.35 9.27 1.84
N ILE A 66 -15.26 8.92 2.75
CA ILE A 66 -15.07 7.77 3.66
C ILE A 66 -14.89 6.48 2.87
N TYR A 67 -15.73 6.26 1.85
CA TYR A 67 -15.65 5.06 1.01
C TYR A 67 -14.29 4.91 0.31
N CYS A 68 -13.77 5.99 -0.29
CA CYS A 68 -12.44 5.99 -0.92
C CYS A 68 -11.32 5.69 0.10
N ILE A 69 -11.40 6.25 1.31
CA ILE A 69 -10.43 5.98 2.37
C ILE A 69 -10.51 4.53 2.86
N GLU A 70 -11.73 3.96 3.00
CA GLU A 70 -11.90 2.54 3.34
C GLU A 70 -11.30 1.62 2.28
N ILE A 71 -11.41 1.98 1.00
CA ILE A 71 -10.73 1.26 -0.08
C ILE A 71 -9.22 1.39 0.11
N ALA A 72 -8.66 2.59 0.19
CA ALA A 72 -7.22 2.80 0.35
C ALA A 72 -6.63 2.01 1.54
N GLU A 73 -7.37 1.95 2.66
CA GLU A 73 -7.01 1.17 3.85
C GLU A 73 -7.04 -0.34 3.61
N ARG A 74 -8.04 -0.86 2.90
CA ARG A 74 -8.10 -2.27 2.48
C ARG A 74 -6.93 -2.63 1.57
N GLU A 75 -6.67 -1.82 0.55
CA GLU A 75 -5.59 -2.07 -0.41
C GLU A 75 -4.22 -2.08 0.28
N ALA A 76 -3.99 -1.18 1.24
CA ALA A 76 -2.76 -1.19 2.05
C ALA A 76 -2.60 -2.48 2.87
N ARG A 77 -3.70 -3.04 3.41
CA ARG A 77 -3.69 -4.34 4.10
C ARG A 77 -3.37 -5.49 3.14
N GLU A 78 -3.95 -5.48 1.94
CA GLU A 78 -3.67 -6.50 0.92
C GLU A 78 -2.21 -6.46 0.43
N THR A 79 -1.66 -5.25 0.26
CA THR A 79 -0.23 -5.06 -0.01
C THR A 79 0.62 -5.68 1.08
N TYR A 80 0.30 -5.43 2.36
CA TYR A 80 1.04 -5.98 3.48
C TYR A 80 1.03 -7.52 3.50
N VAL A 81 -0.14 -8.13 3.34
CA VAL A 81 -0.26 -9.60 3.29
C VAL A 81 0.58 -10.18 2.14
N SER A 82 0.57 -9.54 0.97
CA SER A 82 1.37 -9.98 -0.17
C SER A 82 2.88 -9.92 0.12
N LEU A 83 3.34 -8.86 0.80
CA LEU A 83 4.75 -8.70 1.19
C LEU A 83 5.18 -9.68 2.28
N GLU A 84 4.30 -9.98 3.23
CA GLU A 84 4.52 -11.02 4.23
C GLU A 84 4.72 -12.39 3.56
N LEU A 85 3.87 -12.73 2.57
CA LEU A 85 4.03 -13.97 1.79
C LEU A 85 5.35 -13.99 1.00
N ILE A 86 5.75 -12.86 0.41
CA ILE A 86 7.04 -12.71 -0.28
C ILE A 86 8.21 -12.99 0.68
N GLN A 87 8.14 -12.47 1.92
CA GLN A 87 9.15 -12.69 2.95
C GLN A 87 9.18 -14.15 3.43
N MET A 88 8.02 -14.74 3.73
CA MET A 88 7.91 -16.13 4.18
C MET A 88 8.44 -17.11 3.12
N ARG A 89 8.27 -16.78 1.83
CA ARG A 89 8.85 -17.53 0.70
C ARG A 89 10.35 -17.30 0.50
N LYS A 90 10.96 -16.40 1.28
CA LYS A 90 12.37 -16.01 1.21
C LYS A 90 12.78 -15.57 -0.20
N TYR A 91 11.88 -14.88 -0.91
CA TYR A 91 12.19 -14.32 -2.23
C TYR A 91 13.09 -13.10 -2.14
N LEU A 92 13.19 -12.48 -0.96
CA LEU A 92 14.12 -11.42 -0.65
C LEU A 92 15.17 -11.92 0.35
N ARG A 93 16.34 -11.27 0.36
CA ARG A 93 17.37 -11.48 1.39
C ARG A 93 16.81 -11.05 2.75
N GLU A 94 17.28 -11.67 3.84
CA GLU A 94 16.77 -11.44 5.21
C GLU A 94 16.90 -9.98 5.69
N ASP A 95 17.78 -9.19 5.07
CA ASP A 95 18.00 -7.76 5.33
C ASP A 95 17.10 -6.83 4.52
N ALA A 96 16.22 -7.36 3.66
CA ALA A 96 15.31 -6.54 2.88
C ALA A 96 14.31 -5.83 3.80
N PRO A 97 14.22 -4.49 3.74
CA PRO A 97 13.30 -3.75 4.59
C PRO A 97 11.87 -4.14 4.22
N LEU A 98 11.15 -4.75 5.16
CA LEU A 98 9.70 -4.79 5.07
C LEU A 98 9.14 -3.40 5.39
N PRO A 99 8.09 -2.95 4.67
CA PRO A 99 7.29 -1.85 5.18
C PRO A 99 6.72 -2.23 6.56
N PRO A 100 6.47 -1.25 7.43
CA PRO A 100 6.15 -1.48 8.83
C PRO A 100 4.99 -2.47 9.02
N TYR A 101 5.21 -3.42 9.93
CA TYR A 101 4.39 -4.55 10.39
C TYR A 101 2.91 -4.21 10.71
N ILE A 102 1.94 -5.06 10.29
CA ILE A 102 0.53 -5.06 10.80
C ILE A 102 -0.11 -6.46 11.03
N PRO A 103 0.35 -7.28 11.98
CA PRO A 103 -0.47 -8.33 12.65
C PRO A 103 -0.46 -8.21 14.18
N SER A 104 -1.47 -8.50 15.02
CA SER A 104 -2.65 -9.40 15.06
C SER A 104 -3.99 -8.64 15.13
N TYR A 105 -3.94 -7.38 14.72
CA TYR A 105 -4.90 -6.31 15.01
C TYR A 105 -5.22 -5.52 13.74
N MET A 106 -5.11 -6.11 12.54
CA MET A 106 -5.72 -5.61 11.27
C MET A 106 -7.27 -5.49 11.35
N ARG A 107 -7.79 -5.36 12.57
CA ARG A 107 -9.16 -5.42 13.04
C ARG A 107 -9.93 -4.19 12.54
N ARG A 108 -11.08 -4.43 11.89
CA ARG A 108 -12.31 -3.80 12.39
C ARG A 108 -12.60 -4.47 13.74
N THR A 109 -12.40 -3.76 14.85
CA THR A 109 -13.28 -3.99 16.01
C THR A 109 -14.62 -3.40 15.62
N GLY A 110 -15.69 -4.18 15.76
CA GLY A 110 -17.05 -3.79 15.39
C GLY A 110 -17.50 -2.48 16.03
N GLY A 111 -18.55 -1.90 15.45
CA GLY A 111 -18.98 -0.53 15.69
C GLY A 111 -19.24 -0.17 17.15
N GLU A 112 -19.00 1.12 17.42
CA GLU A 112 -19.87 1.99 18.21
C GLU A 112 -20.11 3.26 17.38
#